data_AF-A0AAD9IF22-F1
#
_entry.id   AF-A0AAD9IF22-F1
#
_cell.length_a   1.000
_cell.length_b   1.000
_cell.length_c   1.000
_cell.angle_alpha   90.00
_cell.angle_beta   90.00
_cell.angle_gamma   90.00
#
_symmetry.space_group_name_H-M   'P 1'
#
loop_
_entity.id
_entity.type
_entity.pdbx_description
1 polymer ?
#
loop_
_entity_poly.entity_id
_entity_poly.type
_entity_poly.pdbx_seq_one_letter_code
_entity_poly.pdbx_strand_id
1 'polypeptide(L)'
;MSTLQNSCPPGPPGRNNTADLCDAYIKAPVDEVVEGNGVQIMQPGFRDYGGRVKFSGPASTVKIHESNPNVRAALQEPGNGRVLVVDAGASMRCAVFGDNMAMLGVKNGWAGVVVNGCIRDSAEVAEMDIGVKALNTHPLKSSKRDPGLRDVPIIVAGAVVKPGDWIYADSDGVLVAPFELKMDD
;
A
#
# COMPACT_ATOMS: atom_id res chain seq x y z
N MET A 1 -23.96 15.96 -35.24
CA MET A 1 -23.88 14.59 -34.68
C MET A 1 -23.44 14.75 -33.24
N SER A 2 -24.36 14.56 -32.30
CA SER A 2 -24.15 14.81 -30.87
C SER A 2 -23.51 13.56 -30.25
N THR A 3 -22.32 13.74 -29.67
CA THR A 3 -21.65 12.76 -28.82
C THR A 3 -22.47 12.61 -27.53
N LEU A 4 -23.11 11.45 -27.38
CA LEU A 4 -23.73 11.02 -26.13
C LEU A 4 -22.61 10.83 -25.10
N GLN A 5 -22.46 11.80 -24.20
CA GLN A 5 -21.76 11.60 -22.93
C GLN A 5 -22.59 10.60 -22.11
N ASN A 6 -22.20 9.32 -22.14
CA ASN A 6 -22.65 8.35 -21.15
C ASN A 6 -21.98 8.71 -19.83
N SER A 7 -22.64 9.55 -19.04
CA SER A 7 -22.25 9.75 -17.64
C SER A 7 -22.49 8.45 -16.88
N CYS A 8 -21.45 7.91 -16.25
CA CYS A 8 -21.59 6.85 -15.27
C CYS A 8 -22.65 7.25 -14.22
N PRO A 9 -23.55 6.33 -13.82
CA PRO A 9 -24.48 6.60 -12.73
C PRO A 9 -23.69 6.95 -11.46
N PRO A 10 -24.15 7.92 -10.64
CA PRO A 10 -23.48 8.27 -9.39
C PRO A 10 -23.39 7.04 -8.49
N GLY A 11 -22.17 6.75 -8.02
CA GLY A 11 -21.89 5.64 -7.10
C GLY A 11 -22.67 5.77 -5.79
N PRO A 12 -22.85 4.66 -5.05
CA PRO A 12 -23.50 4.70 -3.74
C PRO A 12 -22.73 5.64 -2.79
N PRO A 13 -23.42 6.47 -1.99
CA PRO A 13 -22.76 7.53 -1.22
C PRO A 13 -21.85 6.98 -0.10
N GLY A 14 -20.70 7.65 0.10
CA GLY A 14 -19.95 7.67 1.36
C GLY A 14 -19.05 6.47 1.68
N ARG A 15 -18.62 5.67 0.70
CA ARG A 15 -17.81 4.47 0.99
C ARG A 15 -16.31 4.74 1.07
N ASN A 16 -15.80 5.90 0.62
CA ASN A 16 -14.36 6.26 0.60
C ASN A 16 -13.46 5.07 0.23
N ASN A 17 -13.93 4.17 -0.64
CA ASN A 17 -13.20 2.99 -1.05
C ASN A 17 -12.33 3.35 -2.27
N THR A 18 -11.43 2.46 -2.67
CA THR A 18 -10.53 2.74 -3.79
C THR A 18 -11.30 2.91 -5.10
N ALA A 19 -12.40 2.18 -5.31
CA ALA A 19 -13.26 2.33 -6.49
C ALA A 19 -13.89 3.74 -6.59
N ASP A 20 -14.48 4.24 -5.51
CA ASP A 20 -15.07 5.58 -5.45
C ASP A 20 -13.99 6.64 -5.71
N LEU A 21 -12.80 6.47 -5.11
CA LEU A 21 -11.66 7.36 -5.34
C LEU A 21 -11.22 7.34 -6.80
N CYS A 22 -11.21 6.17 -7.44
CA CYS A 22 -10.97 6.07 -8.88
C CYS A 22 -12.05 6.81 -9.69
N ASP A 23 -13.33 6.62 -9.39
CA ASP A 23 -14.42 7.29 -10.12
C ASP A 23 -14.35 8.83 -9.98
N ALA A 24 -13.97 9.32 -8.80
CA ALA A 24 -13.86 10.75 -8.52
C ALA A 24 -12.63 11.41 -9.18
N TYR A 25 -11.47 10.72 -9.12
CA TYR A 25 -10.17 11.31 -9.48
C TYR A 25 -9.62 10.81 -10.82
N ILE A 26 -10.02 9.65 -11.31
CA ILE A 26 -9.57 9.06 -12.58
C ILE A 26 -10.75 9.12 -13.56
N LYS A 27 -11.00 10.30 -14.11
CA LYS A 27 -12.15 10.55 -15.02
C LYS A 27 -11.91 10.09 -16.45
N ALA A 28 -10.66 9.84 -16.82
CA ALA A 28 -10.28 9.47 -18.16
C ALA A 28 -10.46 7.95 -18.38
N PRO A 29 -10.94 7.53 -19.57
CA PRO A 29 -10.91 6.13 -19.97
C PRO A 29 -9.49 5.54 -19.92
N VAL A 30 -9.39 4.24 -19.68
CA VAL A 30 -8.10 3.52 -19.56
C VAL A 30 -7.26 3.52 -20.85
N ASP A 31 -7.89 3.77 -21.99
CA ASP A 31 -7.28 3.82 -23.32
C ASP A 31 -6.90 5.24 -23.79
N GLU A 32 -7.12 6.26 -22.95
CA GLU A 32 -6.72 7.64 -23.23
C GLU A 32 -5.47 8.04 -22.43
N VAL A 33 -4.49 8.62 -23.12
CA VAL A 33 -3.30 9.21 -22.47
C VAL A 33 -3.66 10.62 -22.03
N VAL A 34 -3.94 10.79 -20.73
CA VAL A 34 -4.26 12.09 -20.13
C VAL A 34 -3.12 12.49 -19.18
N GLU A 35 -2.79 13.78 -19.15
CA GLU A 35 -1.99 14.34 -18.05
C GLU A 35 -2.78 14.16 -16.74
N GLY A 36 -2.50 13.08 -16.03
CA GLY A 36 -3.23 12.71 -14.83
C GLY A 36 -2.98 13.67 -13.67
N ASN A 37 -3.89 13.66 -12.70
CA ASN A 37 -3.72 14.31 -11.40
C ASN A 37 -2.65 13.65 -10.50
N GLY A 38 -1.86 12.73 -11.03
CA GLY A 38 -0.81 11.99 -10.33
C GLY A 38 -1.33 10.80 -9.52
N VAL A 39 -2.64 10.51 -9.50
CA VAL A 39 -3.18 9.30 -8.87
C VAL A 39 -2.78 8.09 -9.70
N GLN A 40 -2.15 7.11 -9.06
CA GLN A 40 -1.66 5.88 -9.66
C GLN A 40 -2.30 4.68 -8.97
N ILE A 41 -2.55 3.62 -9.74
CA ILE A 41 -3.04 2.34 -9.22
C ILE A 41 -1.89 1.34 -9.24
N MET A 42 -1.59 0.71 -8.11
CA MET A 42 -0.66 -0.42 -8.09
C MET A 42 -1.27 -1.61 -8.85
N GLN A 43 -0.46 -2.28 -9.66
CA GLN A 43 -0.88 -3.51 -10.33
C GLN A 43 -1.37 -4.56 -9.31
N PRO A 44 -2.35 -5.39 -9.71
CA PRO A 44 -2.91 -6.40 -8.83
C PRO A 44 -1.88 -7.46 -8.45
N GLY A 45 -2.16 -8.18 -7.35
CA GLY A 45 -1.31 -9.27 -6.85
C GLY A 45 -1.08 -9.23 -5.34
N PHE A 46 -1.43 -8.12 -4.69
CA PHE A 46 -1.45 -8.03 -3.24
C PHE A 46 -2.65 -8.77 -2.65
N ARG A 47 -2.41 -9.48 -1.54
CA ARG A 47 -3.42 -10.14 -0.72
C ARG A 47 -3.47 -9.51 0.66
N ASP A 48 -4.64 -9.55 1.27
CA ASP A 48 -4.87 -9.09 2.65
C ASP A 48 -4.36 -10.12 3.66
N TYR A 49 -3.58 -9.63 4.62
CA TYR A 49 -3.03 -10.43 5.71
C TYR A 49 -3.22 -9.80 7.08
N GLY A 50 -3.54 -8.50 7.16
CA GLY A 50 -3.78 -7.82 8.43
C GLY A 50 -5.27 -7.86 8.80
N GLY A 51 -5.59 -7.66 10.08
CA GLY A 51 -6.97 -7.61 10.56
C GLY A 51 -7.76 -6.41 10.03
N ARG A 52 -7.10 -5.40 9.47
CA ARG A 52 -7.74 -4.29 8.75
C ARG A 52 -7.57 -4.46 7.24
N VAL A 53 -8.67 -4.74 6.54
CA VAL A 53 -8.66 -4.78 5.06
C VAL A 53 -8.53 -3.38 4.46
N LYS A 54 -9.22 -2.40 5.06
CA LYS A 54 -9.23 -1.01 4.61
C LYS A 54 -8.33 -0.13 5.48
N PHE A 55 -7.39 0.57 4.86
CA PHE A 55 -6.48 1.49 5.53
C PHE A 55 -5.92 2.53 4.57
N SER A 56 -5.53 3.69 5.10
CA SER A 56 -4.94 4.76 4.31
C SER A 56 -4.05 5.65 5.17
N GLY A 57 -3.16 6.41 4.54
CA GLY A 57 -2.33 7.40 5.22
C GLY A 57 -1.09 7.80 4.43
N PRO A 58 -0.30 8.75 4.96
CA PRO A 58 0.93 9.20 4.32
C PRO A 58 1.98 8.08 4.28
N ALA A 59 2.68 7.96 3.17
CA ALA A 59 3.65 6.92 2.87
C ALA A 59 4.99 7.20 3.56
N SER A 60 5.55 6.18 4.20
CA SER A 60 6.99 6.05 4.40
C SER A 60 7.48 4.91 3.54
N THR A 61 8.65 5.06 2.90
CA THR A 61 9.14 4.10 1.91
C THR A 61 10.41 3.43 2.37
N VAL A 62 10.52 2.12 2.09
CA VAL A 62 11.74 1.34 2.33
C VAL A 62 12.01 0.48 1.11
N LYS A 63 13.22 0.57 0.57
CA LYS A 63 13.69 -0.28 -0.53
C LYS A 63 14.73 -1.25 -0.02
N ILE A 64 14.46 -2.53 -0.15
CA ILE A 64 15.32 -3.61 0.33
C ILE A 64 15.40 -4.74 -0.71
N HIS A 65 16.33 -5.66 -0.51
CA HIS A 65 16.35 -6.93 -1.21
C HIS A 65 16.66 -8.05 -0.21
N GLU A 66 15.64 -8.84 0.13
CA GLU A 66 15.77 -10.04 1.00
C GLU A 66 16.47 -9.80 2.34
N SER A 67 16.42 -8.57 2.84
CA SER A 67 17.05 -8.14 4.09
C SER A 67 16.24 -7.00 4.70
N ASN A 68 15.77 -7.15 5.94
CA ASN A 68 14.75 -6.27 6.53
C ASN A 68 15.15 -5.38 7.75
N PRO A 69 16.43 -5.02 8.02
CA PRO A 69 16.75 -4.14 9.14
C PRO A 69 15.99 -2.80 9.12
N ASN A 70 15.91 -2.11 7.97
CA ASN A 70 15.21 -0.82 7.88
C ASN A 70 13.68 -0.95 7.98
N VAL A 71 13.09 -2.07 7.56
CA VAL A 71 11.65 -2.33 7.75
C VAL A 71 11.33 -2.37 9.24
N ARG A 72 12.13 -3.10 10.02
CA ARG A 72 11.96 -3.15 11.48
C ARG A 72 12.22 -1.78 12.11
N ALA A 73 13.28 -1.08 11.71
CA ALA A 73 13.62 0.22 12.27
C ALA A 73 12.50 1.26 12.03
N ALA A 74 11.94 1.29 10.82
CA ALA A 74 10.81 2.18 10.50
C ALA A 74 9.61 1.91 11.41
N LEU A 75 9.23 0.64 11.60
CA LEU A 75 8.09 0.27 12.44
C LEU A 75 8.31 0.53 13.93
N GLN A 76 9.54 0.76 14.39
CA GLN A 76 9.83 1.15 15.77
C GLN A 76 9.54 2.63 16.04
N GLU A 77 9.44 3.44 15.00
CA GLU A 77 9.12 4.86 15.12
C GLU A 77 7.61 5.10 15.18
N PRO A 78 7.18 6.27 15.69
CA PRO A 78 5.77 6.66 15.67
C PRO A 78 5.18 6.59 14.26
N GLY A 79 4.15 5.78 14.09
CA GLY A 79 3.43 5.62 12.83
C GLY A 79 2.60 6.85 12.50
N ASN A 80 1.91 7.44 13.48
CA ASN A 80 1.02 8.61 13.30
C ASN A 80 0.02 8.40 12.14
N GLY A 81 -0.51 7.19 11.99
CA GLY A 81 -1.42 6.84 10.90
C GLY A 81 -0.74 6.70 9.53
N ARG A 82 0.59 6.69 9.45
CA ARG A 82 1.32 6.44 8.20
C ARG A 82 1.13 5.01 7.70
N VAL A 83 1.37 4.84 6.40
CA VAL A 83 1.47 3.54 5.73
C VAL A 83 2.92 3.29 5.33
N LEU A 84 3.48 2.14 5.72
CA LEU A 84 4.82 1.75 5.31
C LEU A 84 4.74 0.99 3.98
N VAL A 85 5.39 1.50 2.94
CA VAL A 85 5.50 0.83 1.64
C VAL A 85 6.90 0.25 1.50
N VAL A 86 6.98 -1.07 1.37
CA VAL A 86 8.23 -1.82 1.30
C VAL A 86 8.40 -2.38 -0.12
N ASP A 87 9.37 -1.85 -0.86
CA ASP A 87 9.85 -2.49 -2.08
C ASP A 87 10.89 -3.55 -1.72
N ALA A 88 10.50 -4.83 -1.72
CA ALA A 88 11.43 -5.96 -1.53
C ALA A 88 11.83 -6.65 -2.86
N GLY A 89 11.63 -5.95 -3.98
CA GLY A 89 11.94 -6.45 -5.32
C GLY A 89 11.06 -7.62 -5.76
N ALA A 90 9.84 -7.73 -5.21
CA ALA A 90 8.90 -8.82 -5.47
C ALA A 90 9.49 -10.23 -5.24
N SER A 91 10.49 -10.36 -4.36
CA SER A 91 11.10 -11.67 -4.08
C SER A 91 10.11 -12.61 -3.40
N MET A 92 10.01 -13.82 -3.96
CA MET A 92 9.24 -14.94 -3.43
C MET A 92 10.11 -15.97 -2.68
N ARG A 93 11.39 -15.65 -2.40
CA ARG A 93 12.36 -16.61 -1.82
C ARG A 93 12.43 -16.56 -0.30
N CYS A 94 11.95 -15.48 0.33
CA CYS A 94 11.94 -15.31 1.78
C CYS A 94 10.90 -14.29 2.21
N ALA A 95 10.50 -14.34 3.48
CA ALA A 95 9.66 -13.34 4.11
C ALA A 95 10.48 -12.20 4.70
N VAL A 96 10.10 -10.97 4.35
CA VAL A 96 10.69 -9.73 4.87
C VAL A 96 9.87 -9.09 5.99
N PHE A 97 8.65 -9.58 6.21
CA PHE A 97 7.71 -9.11 7.23
C PHE A 97 7.01 -10.29 7.94
N GLY A 98 6.56 -10.09 9.18
CA GLY A 98 5.88 -11.11 9.99
C GLY A 98 5.30 -10.53 11.29
N ASP A 99 4.75 -11.40 12.13
CA ASP A 99 4.03 -11.10 13.38
C ASP A 99 4.70 -10.03 14.27
N ASN A 100 6.00 -10.17 14.54
CA ASN A 100 6.76 -9.29 15.40
C ASN A 100 6.85 -7.86 14.85
N MET A 101 6.86 -7.72 13.52
CA MET A 101 6.86 -6.42 12.85
C MET A 101 5.44 -5.84 12.79
N ALA A 102 4.43 -6.67 12.55
CA ALA A 102 3.03 -6.25 12.63
C ALA A 102 2.67 -5.72 14.01
N MET A 103 3.09 -6.41 15.08
CA MET A 103 2.89 -5.97 16.46
C MET A 103 3.59 -4.64 16.76
N LEU A 104 4.78 -4.39 16.22
CA LEU A 104 5.44 -3.08 16.30
C LEU A 104 4.62 -2.00 15.60
N GLY A 105 4.10 -2.29 14.41
CA GLY A 105 3.23 -1.40 13.65
C GLY A 105 1.99 -1.00 14.45
N VAL A 106 1.28 -1.98 15.03
CA VAL A 106 0.12 -1.73 15.90
C VAL A 106 0.52 -0.85 17.08
N LYS A 107 1.55 -1.28 17.83
CA LYS A 107 2.01 -0.58 19.04
C LYS A 107 2.36 0.89 18.79
N ASN A 108 2.94 1.18 17.63
CA ASN A 108 3.39 2.52 17.28
C ASN A 108 2.39 3.31 16.43
N GLY A 109 1.17 2.80 16.21
CA GLY A 109 0.09 3.54 15.55
C GLY A 109 0.28 3.71 14.04
N TRP A 110 0.82 2.70 13.36
CA TRP A 110 0.82 2.63 11.90
C TRP A 110 -0.58 2.25 11.38
N ALA A 111 -1.02 2.87 10.30
CA ALA A 111 -2.29 2.52 9.65
C ALA A 111 -2.19 1.18 8.92
N GLY A 112 -1.05 0.94 8.27
CA GLY A 112 -0.79 -0.32 7.59
C GLY A 112 0.59 -0.44 6.94
N VAL A 113 0.80 -1.58 6.28
CA VAL A 113 2.03 -1.92 5.58
C VAL A 113 1.68 -2.56 4.23
N VAL A 114 2.30 -2.09 3.16
CA VAL A 114 2.22 -2.70 1.81
C VAL A 114 3.59 -3.26 1.47
N VAL A 115 3.68 -4.57 1.25
CA VAL A 115 4.93 -5.30 1.03
C VAL A 115 4.99 -5.88 -0.39
N ASN A 116 5.87 -5.33 -1.23
CA ASN A 116 6.21 -5.90 -2.53
C ASN A 116 7.15 -7.11 -2.38
N GLY A 117 6.64 -8.19 -1.78
CA GLY A 117 7.37 -9.41 -1.44
C GLY A 117 6.55 -10.34 -0.56
N CYS A 118 7.19 -11.33 0.06
CA CYS A 118 6.52 -12.26 0.97
C CYS A 118 6.53 -11.84 2.45
N ILE A 119 5.53 -12.33 3.17
CA ILE A 119 5.46 -12.29 4.64
C ILE A 119 5.45 -13.70 5.22
N ARG A 120 5.44 -13.82 6.55
CA ARG A 120 5.21 -15.08 7.28
C ARG A 120 4.40 -14.83 8.53
N ASP A 121 4.06 -15.91 9.24
CA ASP A 121 3.26 -15.85 10.48
C ASP A 121 1.90 -15.18 10.19
N SER A 122 1.33 -15.50 9.02
CA SER A 122 0.19 -14.79 8.44
C SER A 122 -1.10 -14.99 9.22
N ALA A 123 -1.26 -16.12 9.93
CA ALA A 123 -2.41 -16.37 10.77
C ALA A 123 -2.43 -15.40 11.95
N GLU A 124 -1.28 -15.23 12.60
CA GLU A 124 -1.09 -14.31 13.71
C GLU A 124 -1.24 -12.85 13.24
N VAL A 125 -0.70 -12.50 12.07
CA VAL A 125 -0.84 -11.14 11.49
C VAL A 125 -2.31 -10.82 11.19
N ALA A 126 -3.12 -11.80 10.78
CA ALA A 126 -4.54 -11.61 10.46
C ALA A 126 -5.40 -11.22 11.67
N GLU A 127 -4.93 -11.53 12.89
CA GLU A 127 -5.61 -11.17 14.14
C GLU A 127 -5.23 -9.77 14.63
N MET A 128 -4.25 -9.11 14.00
CA MET A 128 -3.72 -7.82 14.45
C MET A 128 -4.47 -6.64 13.84
N ASP A 129 -4.71 -5.61 14.65
CA ASP A 129 -5.45 -4.39 14.28
C ASP A 129 -4.60 -3.40 13.44
N ILE A 130 -4.10 -3.88 12.30
CA ILE A 130 -3.27 -3.14 11.34
C ILE A 130 -3.58 -3.62 9.92
N GLY A 131 -3.45 -2.74 8.94
CA GLY A 131 -3.52 -3.13 7.53
C GLY A 131 -2.22 -3.81 7.07
N VAL A 132 -2.30 -4.98 6.46
CA VAL A 132 -1.13 -5.62 5.84
C VAL A 132 -1.51 -6.18 4.49
N LYS A 133 -0.85 -5.69 3.44
CA LYS A 133 -0.94 -6.22 2.07
C LYS A 133 0.40 -6.74 1.62
N ALA A 134 0.44 -7.93 1.02
CA ALA A 134 1.68 -8.50 0.48
C ALA A 134 1.42 -9.44 -0.70
N LEU A 135 2.47 -9.84 -1.43
CA LEU A 135 2.30 -10.70 -2.61
C LEU A 135 1.96 -12.15 -2.24
N ASN A 136 2.66 -12.72 -1.24
CA ASN A 136 2.43 -14.10 -0.80
C ASN A 136 3.02 -14.36 0.59
N THR A 137 2.90 -15.58 1.09
CA THR A 137 3.59 -16.07 2.28
C THR A 137 4.83 -16.90 1.94
N HIS A 138 5.88 -16.82 2.73
CA HIS A 138 7.05 -17.72 2.63
C HIS A 138 7.67 -17.98 4.01
N PRO A 139 7.91 -19.24 4.42
CA PRO A 139 8.32 -19.56 5.80
C PRO A 139 9.76 -19.10 6.15
N LEU A 140 10.67 -19.09 5.17
CA LEU A 140 12.07 -18.69 5.39
C LEU A 140 12.18 -17.19 5.73
N LYS A 141 12.89 -16.85 6.81
CA LYS A 141 13.20 -15.46 7.18
C LYS A 141 14.21 -14.81 6.22
N SER A 142 14.10 -13.50 6.03
CA SER A 142 15.10 -12.69 5.33
C SER A 142 16.44 -12.57 6.08
N SER A 143 17.46 -12.09 5.38
CA SER A 143 18.74 -11.66 5.94
C SER A 143 18.58 -10.42 6.82
N LYS A 144 19.65 -10.06 7.53
CA LYS A 144 19.77 -8.82 8.34
C LYS A 144 21.07 -8.05 8.07
N ARG A 145 21.72 -8.34 6.95
CA ARG A 145 23.07 -7.83 6.62
C ARG A 145 23.02 -6.47 5.93
N ASP A 146 22.11 -6.32 4.98
CA ASP A 146 21.93 -5.09 4.23
C ASP A 146 20.68 -4.36 4.73
N PRO A 147 20.78 -3.15 5.27
CA PRO A 147 19.62 -2.38 5.69
C PRO A 147 18.76 -1.91 4.50
N GLY A 148 19.32 -1.80 3.29
CA GLY A 148 18.66 -1.16 2.15
C GLY A 148 18.55 0.35 2.28
N LEU A 149 17.66 0.95 1.50
CA LEU A 149 17.41 2.39 1.46
C LEU A 149 16.08 2.72 2.15
N ARG A 150 16.01 3.93 2.72
CA ARG A 150 14.85 4.40 3.46
C ARG A 150 14.49 5.83 3.04
N ASP A 151 13.20 6.13 3.02
CA ASP A 151 12.63 7.42 2.67
C ASP A 151 13.14 7.94 1.31
N VAL A 152 13.21 7.02 0.34
CA VAL A 152 13.55 7.28 -1.07
C VAL A 152 12.35 6.99 -1.97
N PRO A 153 12.22 7.64 -3.13
CA PRO A 153 11.24 7.22 -4.14
C PRO A 153 11.46 5.77 -4.56
N ILE A 154 10.39 4.99 -4.60
CA ILE A 154 10.39 3.57 -5.00
C ILE A 154 9.35 3.33 -6.10
N ILE A 155 9.51 2.22 -6.82
CA ILE A 155 8.53 1.76 -7.81
C ILE A 155 8.00 0.43 -7.31
N VAL A 156 6.72 0.36 -7.01
CA VAL A 156 6.04 -0.84 -6.51
C VAL A 156 4.87 -1.13 -7.43
N ALA A 157 4.86 -2.34 -8.01
CA ALA A 157 3.77 -2.80 -8.86
C ALA A 157 3.37 -1.78 -9.95
N GLY A 158 4.35 -1.14 -10.59
CA GLY A 158 4.12 -0.14 -11.64
C GLY A 158 3.79 1.27 -11.18
N ALA A 159 3.57 1.52 -9.88
CA ALA A 159 3.33 2.85 -9.32
C ALA A 159 4.60 3.42 -8.67
N VAL A 160 4.88 4.71 -8.91
CA VAL A 160 5.91 5.46 -8.20
C VAL A 160 5.35 5.93 -6.85
N VAL A 161 6.03 5.58 -5.76
CA VAL A 161 5.69 6.03 -4.41
C VAL A 161 6.84 6.85 -3.86
N LYS A 162 6.55 8.10 -3.48
CA LYS A 162 7.48 8.99 -2.79
C LYS A 162 7.13 9.05 -1.31
N PRO A 163 8.11 9.29 -0.42
CA PRO A 163 7.81 9.61 0.97
C PRO A 163 6.85 10.80 1.05
N GLY A 164 5.78 10.67 1.83
CA GLY A 164 4.73 11.69 1.98
C GLY A 164 3.56 11.59 1.00
N ASP A 165 3.67 10.79 -0.08
CA ASP A 165 2.51 10.45 -0.90
C ASP A 165 1.45 9.75 -0.05
N TRP A 166 0.18 9.78 -0.45
CA TRP A 166 -0.90 9.10 0.23
C TRP A 166 -1.16 7.73 -0.36
N ILE A 167 -1.29 6.73 0.52
CA ILE A 167 -1.69 5.37 0.17
C ILE A 167 -3.13 5.16 0.60
N TYR A 168 -3.92 4.55 -0.29
CA TYR A 168 -5.26 4.06 0.01
C TYR A 168 -5.34 2.59 -0.38
N ALA A 169 -5.79 1.75 0.53
CA ALA A 169 -5.83 0.31 0.32
C ALA A 169 -7.13 -0.28 0.86
N ASP A 170 -7.75 -1.16 0.09
CA ASP A 170 -8.90 -1.97 0.48
C ASP A 170 -8.90 -3.29 -0.30
N SER A 171 -10.01 -4.02 -0.30
CA SER A 171 -10.13 -5.32 -0.98
C SER A 171 -9.88 -5.27 -2.49
N ASP A 172 -10.08 -4.11 -3.13
CA ASP A 172 -10.04 -3.99 -4.58
C ASP A 172 -8.64 -3.66 -5.08
N GLY A 173 -7.87 -2.89 -4.31
CA GLY A 173 -6.50 -2.56 -4.69
C GLY A 173 -5.76 -1.61 -3.77
N VAL A 174 -4.69 -1.02 -4.33
CA VAL A 174 -3.88 0.00 -3.66
C VAL A 174 -3.70 1.18 -4.61
N LEU A 175 -4.08 2.37 -4.14
CA LEU A 175 -3.89 3.64 -4.82
C LEU A 175 -2.76 4.43 -4.18
N VAL A 176 -2.09 5.22 -5.01
CA VAL A 176 -1.06 6.17 -4.62
C VAL A 176 -1.48 7.54 -5.14
N ALA A 177 -1.48 8.55 -4.27
CA ALA A 177 -1.78 9.93 -4.65
C ALA A 177 -0.69 10.86 -4.10
N PRO A 178 -0.34 11.96 -4.80
CA PRO A 178 0.67 12.91 -4.31
C PRO A 178 0.19 13.76 -3.11
N PHE A 179 -1.11 13.71 -2.77
CA PHE A 179 -1.72 14.45 -1.67
C PHE A 179 -2.94 13.68 -1.14
N GLU A 180 -3.45 14.11 0.01
CA GLU A 180 -4.68 13.55 0.60
C GLU A 180 -5.87 13.82 -0.33
N LEU A 181 -6.48 12.75 -0.84
CA LEU A 181 -7.73 12.79 -1.57
C LEU A 181 -8.88 12.99 -0.58
N LYS A 182 -9.72 13.98 -0.87
CA LYS A 182 -10.92 14.33 -0.09
C LYS A 182 -12.15 13.95 -0.89
N MET A 183 -13.04 13.19 -0.28
CA MET A 183 -14.39 13.04 -0.83
C MET A 183 -15.22 14.22 -0.38
N ASP A 184 -15.94 14.85 -1.32
CA ASP A 184 -16.97 15.81 -0.98
C ASP A 184 -18.15 15.03 -0.38
N ASP A 185 -18.61 15.44 0.81
CA ASP A 185 -19.75 14.85 1.54
C ASP A 185 -21.09 15.05 0.79
#